data_AF-A0AA38XBX8-F1
#
_entry.id   AF-A0AA38XBX8-F1
#
_cell.length_a   1.000
_cell.length_b   1.000
_cell.length_c   1.000
_cell.angle_alpha   90.00
_cell.angle_beta   90.00
_cell.angle_gamma   90.00
#
_symmetry.space_group_name_H-M   'P 1'
#
loop_
_entity.id
_entity.type
_entity.pdbx_description
1 polymer ?
#
loop_
_entity_poly.entity_id
_entity_poly.type
_entity_poly.pdbx_seq_one_letter_code
_entity_poly.pdbx_strand_id
1 'polypeptide(L)'
;MDDQIGGSLHRNPLQPPPMSLPAIAVAKVTASSFVVGEAAGRKPCAYVIVDVTCCAQNALQSQQRLCQRGPVANGPDNEPGCLDGLRMAISIEGHCTKLWQLGAPQCQTLRVGDRWTVALKLGLNQTNLAARLSASARARTRNSTSLALIDQFLHTLEADSKRSQPVFVRAVVNYRHAFFPEDTMVETGTVCCVGPLTTTSSHTALANGTLQNSIIHALDPGFGYFFNLASTTRPENHDPIKFPPNEAMRFIEDFRLVFDKALPRAVETDLASLDAYYYFRRNAGKTPAKTSTLQKSMRRAKEAMSKLSIKKKTNVD
;
A
#
# COMPACT_ATOMS: atom_id res chain seq x y z
N MET A 1 -39.60 -54.62 4.06
CA MET A 1 -39.94 -53.67 5.15
C MET A 1 -38.75 -52.76 5.28
N ASP A 2 -38.84 -51.56 4.72
CA ASP A 2 -38.00 -50.42 5.07
C ASP A 2 -38.77 -49.17 4.65
N ASP A 3 -39.25 -48.46 5.67
CA ASP A 3 -40.15 -47.32 5.56
C ASP A 3 -39.46 -46.11 4.92
N GLN A 4 -40.09 -45.62 3.85
CA GLN A 4 -39.86 -44.28 3.33
C GLN A 4 -40.44 -43.25 4.29
N ILE A 5 -39.62 -42.62 5.13
CA ILE A 5 -40.02 -41.41 5.87
C ILE A 5 -39.67 -40.18 5.01
N GLY A 6 -40.49 -39.97 3.98
CA GLY A 6 -40.59 -38.71 3.25
C GLY A 6 -41.37 -37.69 4.08
N GLY A 7 -40.71 -37.08 5.07
CA GLY A 7 -41.29 -35.97 5.84
C GLY A 7 -41.32 -34.70 5.00
N SER A 8 -42.44 -34.44 4.31
CA SER A 8 -42.70 -33.14 3.69
C SER A 8 -42.90 -32.11 4.81
N LEU A 9 -41.88 -31.27 5.05
CA LEU A 9 -42.00 -30.07 5.89
C LEU A 9 -43.01 -29.11 5.26
N HIS A 10 -44.28 -29.25 5.66
CA HIS A 10 -45.33 -28.30 5.35
C HIS A 10 -44.96 -26.96 6.01
N ARG A 11 -44.51 -25.98 5.20
CA ARG A 11 -44.29 -24.62 5.69
C ARG A 11 -45.62 -24.07 6.17
N ASN A 12 -45.67 -23.64 7.42
CA ASN A 12 -46.86 -23.02 7.99
C ASN A 12 -47.13 -21.69 7.24
N PRO A 13 -48.25 -21.55 6.52
CA PRO A 13 -48.52 -20.37 5.67
C PRO A 13 -48.75 -19.07 6.48
N LEU A 14 -48.84 -19.17 7.81
CA LEU A 14 -48.96 -18.04 8.73
C LEU A 14 -47.61 -17.60 9.33
N GLN A 15 -46.51 -18.27 9.02
CA GLN A 15 -45.20 -17.88 9.51
C GLN A 15 -44.69 -16.72 8.64
N PRO A 16 -44.46 -15.51 9.20
CA PRO A 16 -43.89 -14.42 8.43
C PRO A 16 -42.55 -14.87 7.84
N PRO A 17 -42.24 -14.50 6.58
CA PRO A 17 -40.94 -14.82 6.01
C PRO A 17 -39.85 -14.33 6.96
N PRO A 18 -38.76 -15.09 7.16
CA PRO A 18 -37.66 -14.64 8.01
C PRO A 18 -37.21 -13.28 7.49
N MET A 19 -37.39 -12.24 8.30
CA MET A 19 -36.96 -10.89 7.95
C MET A 19 -35.44 -10.91 7.79
N SER A 20 -34.97 -10.76 6.56
CA SER A 20 -33.57 -10.48 6.28
C SER A 20 -33.31 -9.04 6.67
N LEU A 21 -32.49 -8.82 7.70
CA LEU A 21 -31.95 -7.49 7.95
C LEU A 21 -31.10 -7.08 6.74
N PRO A 22 -31.19 -5.81 6.29
CA PRO A 22 -30.37 -5.34 5.20
C PRO A 22 -28.90 -5.41 5.59
N ALA A 23 -28.05 -5.80 4.65
CA ALA A 23 -26.62 -5.85 4.90
C ALA A 23 -26.08 -4.42 5.17
N ILE A 24 -25.41 -4.24 6.32
CA ILE A 24 -24.85 -2.95 6.72
C ILE A 24 -23.40 -2.90 6.25
N ALA A 25 -22.98 -1.81 5.60
CA ALA A 25 -21.59 -1.64 5.20
C ALA A 25 -20.77 -0.99 6.31
N VAL A 26 -19.55 -1.49 6.51
CA VAL A 26 -18.64 -0.95 7.53
C VAL A 26 -17.25 -0.78 6.95
N ALA A 27 -16.66 0.38 7.25
CA ALA A 27 -15.25 0.63 6.98
C ALA A 27 -14.41 -0.13 8.00
N LYS A 28 -13.56 -1.02 7.51
CA LYS A 28 -12.48 -1.62 8.30
C LYS A 28 -11.18 -0.92 7.93
N VAL A 29 -10.63 -0.19 8.89
CA VAL A 29 -9.35 0.51 8.75
C VAL A 29 -8.26 -0.34 9.37
N THR A 30 -7.29 -0.75 8.56
CA THR A 30 -6.10 -1.49 9.01
C THR A 30 -4.84 -0.70 8.67
N ALA A 31 -3.81 -0.81 9.50
CA ALA A 31 -2.53 -0.18 9.23
C ALA A 31 -1.40 -1.17 9.43
N SER A 32 -0.52 -1.23 8.44
CA SER A 32 0.64 -2.11 8.42
C SER A 32 1.90 -1.27 8.27
N SER A 33 3.00 -1.67 8.90
CA SER A 33 4.26 -0.95 8.80
C SER A 33 5.45 -1.90 8.70
N PHE A 34 6.53 -1.41 8.08
CA PHE A 34 7.84 -2.04 8.16
C PHE A 34 8.94 -0.98 8.19
N VAL A 35 10.05 -1.34 8.82
CA VAL A 35 11.19 -0.45 9.03
C VAL A 35 12.37 -0.93 8.21
N VAL A 36 13.00 0.00 7.51
CA VAL A 36 14.24 -0.22 6.76
C VAL A 36 15.37 0.39 7.58
N GLY A 37 16.26 -0.48 8.05
CA GLY A 37 17.45 -0.09 8.79
C GLY A 37 18.44 0.74 7.96
N GLU A 38 19.53 1.14 8.60
CA GLU A 38 20.64 1.79 7.91
C GLU A 38 21.33 0.79 6.98
N ALA A 39 21.28 1.06 5.67
CA ALA A 39 21.89 0.20 4.65
C ALA A 39 22.63 1.06 3.63
N ALA A 40 23.92 0.76 3.42
CA ALA A 40 24.77 1.36 2.37
C ALA A 40 24.64 2.89 2.23
N GLY A 41 24.71 3.63 3.36
CA GLY A 41 24.67 5.09 3.38
C GLY A 41 23.27 5.72 3.26
N ARG A 42 22.20 4.91 3.23
CA ARG A 42 20.82 5.41 3.29
C ARG A 42 20.42 5.67 4.73
N LYS A 43 19.81 6.84 4.98
CA LYS A 43 19.14 7.11 6.24
C LYS A 43 17.99 6.10 6.45
N PRO A 44 17.79 5.62 7.68
CA PRO A 44 16.73 4.69 7.99
C PRO A 44 15.36 5.33 7.77
N CYS A 45 14.43 4.52 7.31
CA CYS A 45 13.08 4.96 7.03
C CYS A 45 12.08 3.87 7.40
N ALA A 46 10.82 4.27 7.59
CA ALA A 46 9.71 3.37 7.78
C ALA A 46 8.66 3.63 6.72
N TYR A 47 7.99 2.57 6.30
CA TYR A 47 6.82 2.65 5.44
C TYR A 47 5.60 2.26 6.25
N VAL A 48 4.53 3.02 6.09
CA VAL A 48 3.24 2.75 6.72
C VAL A 48 2.18 2.74 5.63
N ILE A 49 1.36 1.70 5.61
CA ILE A 49 0.27 1.52 4.66
C ILE A 49 -1.01 1.47 5.47
N VAL A 50 -1.88 2.43 5.23
CA VAL A 50 -3.23 2.50 5.80
C VAL A 50 -4.18 2.00 4.73
N ASP A 51 -4.91 0.95 5.06
CA ASP A 51 -5.83 0.30 4.16
C ASP A 51 -7.26 0.32 4.72
N VAL A 52 -8.17 0.85 3.93
CA VAL A 52 -9.59 0.97 4.24
C VAL A 52 -10.35 0.04 3.30
N THR A 53 -10.95 -1.00 3.86
CA THR A 53 -11.81 -1.92 3.12
C THR A 53 -13.25 -1.78 3.59
N CYS A 54 -14.21 -1.78 2.67
CA CYS A 54 -15.61 -1.85 3.04
C CYS A 54 -16.07 -3.31 3.11
N CYS A 55 -16.65 -3.71 4.24
CA CYS A 55 -17.15 -5.06 4.47
C CYS A 55 -18.61 -5.03 4.91
N ALA A 56 -19.38 -6.06 4.59
CA ALA A 56 -20.71 -6.22 5.14
C ALA A 56 -20.64 -6.66 6.62
N GLN A 57 -21.17 -5.86 7.53
CA GLN A 57 -21.30 -6.14 8.96
C GLN A 57 -22.54 -7.00 9.22
N ASN A 58 -22.45 -8.30 8.90
CA ASN A 58 -23.51 -9.25 9.23
C ASN A 58 -23.04 -10.21 10.33
N ALA A 59 -23.06 -9.75 11.59
CA ALA A 59 -22.92 -10.66 12.74
C ALA A 59 -24.05 -11.71 12.82
N LEU A 60 -25.15 -11.51 12.09
CA LEU A 60 -26.29 -12.43 12.01
C LEU A 60 -26.26 -13.39 10.81
N GLN A 61 -25.41 -13.19 9.79
CA GLN A 61 -25.32 -14.15 8.68
C GLN A 61 -24.67 -15.47 9.12
N SER A 62 -23.72 -15.43 10.04
CA SER A 62 -23.10 -16.63 10.63
C SER A 62 -24.12 -17.45 11.45
N GLN A 63 -25.06 -16.81 12.14
CA GLN A 63 -26.17 -17.50 12.82
C GLN A 63 -27.27 -17.95 11.84
N GLN A 64 -27.60 -17.16 10.81
CA GLN A 64 -28.59 -17.56 9.80
C GLN A 64 -28.12 -18.72 8.92
N ARG A 65 -26.81 -18.84 8.65
CA ARG A 65 -26.24 -20.01 7.97
C ARG A 65 -26.40 -21.31 8.77
N LEU A 66 -26.43 -21.23 10.10
CA LEU A 66 -26.72 -22.37 10.97
C LEU A 66 -28.23 -22.71 11.01
N CYS A 67 -29.11 -21.79 10.59
CA CYS A 67 -30.57 -21.97 10.61
C CYS A 67 -31.23 -22.14 9.23
N GLN A 68 -30.50 -22.11 8.10
CA GLN A 68 -31.10 -22.15 6.76
C GLN A 68 -30.75 -23.43 5.99
N ARG A 69 -31.58 -24.48 6.16
CA ARG A 69 -31.88 -25.46 5.11
C ARG A 69 -33.06 -24.91 4.28
N GLY A 70 -32.79 -24.02 3.33
CA GLY A 70 -33.81 -23.50 2.42
C GLY A 70 -33.24 -22.48 1.43
N PRO A 71 -33.84 -22.33 0.23
CA PRO A 71 -33.31 -21.45 -0.81
C PRO A 71 -33.30 -20.01 -0.31
N VAL A 72 -32.11 -19.41 -0.36
CA VAL A 72 -31.83 -18.01 -0.03
C VAL A 72 -32.72 -17.15 -0.92
N ALA A 73 -33.62 -16.38 -0.32
CA ALA A 73 -34.38 -15.37 -1.04
C ALA A 73 -33.39 -14.30 -1.50
N ASN A 74 -32.87 -14.46 -2.73
CA ASN A 74 -32.17 -13.42 -3.47
C ASN A 74 -33.22 -12.36 -3.86
N GLY A 75 -33.65 -11.56 -2.90
CA GLY A 75 -34.40 -10.35 -3.18
C GLY A 75 -33.44 -9.27 -3.73
N PRO A 76 -33.87 -8.44 -4.68
CA PRO A 76 -33.07 -7.33 -5.22
C PRO A 76 -32.72 -6.25 -4.18
N ASP A 77 -33.31 -6.30 -2.99
CA ASP A 77 -33.23 -5.24 -1.96
C ASP A 77 -32.19 -5.50 -0.86
N ASN A 78 -31.33 -6.51 -1.01
CA ASN A 78 -30.29 -6.81 -0.02
C ASN A 78 -28.90 -6.35 -0.47
N GLU A 79 -28.83 -5.25 -1.24
CA GLU A 79 -27.57 -4.60 -1.52
C GLU A 79 -27.00 -4.00 -0.22
N PRO A 80 -25.78 -4.37 0.17
CA PRO A 80 -25.15 -3.71 1.28
C PRO A 80 -24.97 -2.24 0.94
N GLY A 81 -25.40 -1.34 1.83
CA GLY A 81 -25.35 0.10 1.59
C GLY A 81 -23.94 0.61 1.22
N CYS A 82 -23.83 1.81 0.65
CA CYS A 82 -22.54 2.44 0.39
C CYS A 82 -22.09 3.33 1.56
N LEU A 83 -20.78 3.52 1.64
CA LEU A 83 -20.17 4.54 2.49
C LEU A 83 -19.85 5.75 1.62
N ASP A 84 -20.25 6.94 2.06
CA ASP A 84 -20.15 8.15 1.26
C ASP A 84 -19.33 9.23 1.97
N GLY A 85 -18.69 10.10 1.19
CA GLY A 85 -17.96 11.27 1.68
C GLY A 85 -16.79 10.93 2.58
N LEU A 86 -16.06 9.85 2.29
CA LEU A 86 -14.96 9.37 3.13
C LEU A 86 -13.79 10.36 3.13
N ARG A 87 -13.28 10.67 4.33
CA ARG A 87 -12.11 11.53 4.53
C ARG A 87 -11.15 10.90 5.53
N MET A 88 -9.86 10.86 5.18
CA MET A 88 -8.83 10.30 6.04
C MET A 88 -7.93 11.39 6.60
N ALA A 89 -7.79 11.42 7.91
CA ALA A 89 -6.83 12.23 8.64
C ALA A 89 -5.75 11.32 9.23
N ILE A 90 -4.49 11.68 9.01
CA ILE A 90 -3.34 10.93 9.53
C ILE A 90 -2.53 11.83 10.44
N SER A 91 -2.42 11.45 11.71
CA SER A 91 -1.54 12.08 12.69
C SER A 91 -0.36 11.16 12.99
N ILE A 92 0.81 11.76 13.19
CA ILE A 92 2.05 11.05 13.47
C ILE A 92 2.58 11.59 14.79
N GLU A 93 2.77 10.70 15.75
CA GLU A 93 3.29 11.00 17.07
C GLU A 93 4.65 10.32 17.25
N GLY A 94 5.65 11.07 17.72
CA GLY A 94 7.01 10.56 17.96
C GLY A 94 8.09 11.19 17.08
N HIS A 95 9.34 10.78 17.31
CA HIS A 95 10.52 11.37 16.69
C HIS A 95 10.77 10.86 15.26
N CYS A 96 9.98 11.33 14.30
CA CYS A 96 10.18 11.06 12.89
C CYS A 96 9.87 12.29 12.01
N THR A 97 10.24 12.21 10.74
CA THR A 97 9.92 13.23 9.73
C THR A 97 9.09 12.59 8.63
N LYS A 98 7.92 13.17 8.30
CA LYS A 98 7.13 12.69 7.16
C LYS A 98 7.87 13.06 5.87
N LEU A 99 8.33 12.06 5.12
CA LEU A 99 9.03 12.26 3.85
C LEU A 99 8.03 12.45 2.72
N TRP A 100 7.03 11.57 2.63
CA TRP A 100 5.94 11.70 1.68
C TRP A 100 4.69 10.94 2.13
N GLN A 101 3.57 11.26 1.48
CA GLN A 101 2.28 10.59 1.59
C GLN A 101 1.71 10.45 0.18
N LEU A 102 1.28 9.24 -0.19
CA LEU A 102 0.72 8.90 -1.49
C LEU A 102 -0.66 8.23 -1.31
N GLY A 103 -1.57 8.51 -2.23
CA GLY A 103 -2.97 8.09 -2.16
C GLY A 103 -3.91 9.29 -2.02
N ALA A 104 -5.17 9.14 -2.45
CA ALA A 104 -6.16 10.19 -2.30
C ALA A 104 -6.54 10.35 -0.83
N PRO A 105 -6.58 11.56 -0.25
CA PRO A 105 -7.00 11.78 1.14
C PRO A 105 -8.53 11.73 1.31
N GLN A 106 -9.27 11.69 0.21
CA GLN A 106 -10.73 11.62 0.17
C GLN A 106 -11.16 10.58 -0.86
N CYS A 107 -12.23 9.86 -0.55
CA CYS A 107 -12.88 8.92 -1.44
C CYS A 107 -14.38 9.24 -1.42
N GLN A 108 -15.01 9.36 -2.60
CA GLN A 108 -16.41 9.80 -2.67
C GLN A 108 -17.36 8.71 -2.18
N THR A 109 -17.18 7.50 -2.67
CA THR A 109 -18.04 6.36 -2.35
C THR A 109 -17.19 5.10 -2.22
N LEU A 110 -17.49 4.27 -1.23
CA LEU A 110 -16.84 2.98 -1.02
C LEU A 110 -17.92 1.91 -0.85
N ARG A 111 -17.99 0.97 -1.78
CA ARG A 111 -18.95 -0.15 -1.76
C ARG A 111 -18.32 -1.38 -1.13
N VAL A 112 -19.14 -2.34 -0.70
CA VAL A 112 -18.63 -3.60 -0.14
C VAL A 112 -17.74 -4.31 -1.16
N GLY A 113 -16.55 -4.71 -0.72
CA GLY A 113 -15.53 -5.30 -1.60
C GLY A 113 -14.55 -4.27 -2.18
N ASP A 114 -14.86 -2.97 -2.08
CA ASP A 114 -13.95 -1.92 -2.50
C ASP A 114 -12.86 -1.67 -1.46
N ARG A 115 -11.75 -1.10 -1.96
CA ARG A 115 -10.56 -0.82 -1.18
C ARG A 115 -9.99 0.56 -1.50
N TRP A 116 -9.62 1.28 -0.44
CA TRP A 116 -8.98 2.58 -0.49
C TRP A 116 -7.72 2.57 0.37
N THR A 117 -6.57 2.86 -0.25
CA THR A 117 -5.27 2.71 0.41
C THR A 117 -4.48 4.02 0.36
N VAL A 118 -3.78 4.33 1.46
CA VAL A 118 -2.85 5.46 1.58
C VAL A 118 -1.51 4.94 2.10
N ALA A 119 -0.42 5.33 1.43
CA ALA A 119 0.93 4.95 1.82
C ALA A 119 1.70 6.17 2.34
N LEU A 120 2.53 5.98 3.35
CA LEU A 120 3.40 6.99 3.93
C LEU A 120 4.82 6.46 4.03
N LYS A 121 5.77 7.39 3.86
CA LYS A 121 7.17 7.15 4.17
C LYS A 121 7.63 8.13 5.23
N LEU A 122 8.22 7.58 6.28
CA LEU A 122 8.74 8.30 7.43
C LEU A 122 10.27 8.18 7.47
N GLY A 123 10.95 9.30 7.61
CA GLY A 123 12.37 9.36 7.91
C GLY A 123 12.57 9.21 9.41
N LEU A 124 13.33 8.19 9.80
CA LEU A 124 13.63 7.96 11.20
C LEU A 124 14.87 8.77 11.57
N ASN A 125 14.74 9.66 12.55
CA ASN A 125 15.84 10.53 12.97
C ASN A 125 16.86 9.70 13.76
N GLN A 126 17.81 9.11 13.05
CA GLN A 126 19.00 8.58 13.66
C GLN A 126 20.08 9.66 13.69
N THR A 127 20.17 10.41 14.78
CA THR A 127 21.45 11.06 15.09
C THR A 127 22.31 10.00 15.75
N ASN A 128 23.36 9.55 15.07
CA ASN A 128 24.27 8.56 15.62
C ASN A 128 24.84 9.12 16.94
N LEU A 129 24.51 8.50 18.08
CA LEU A 129 24.89 8.97 19.43
C LEU A 129 26.40 9.15 19.47
N ALA A 130 27.13 8.19 18.91
CA ALA A 130 28.58 8.25 18.76
C ALA A 130 29.06 9.48 17.97
N ALA A 131 28.33 9.92 16.93
CA ALA A 131 28.68 11.12 16.17
C ALA A 131 28.40 12.41 16.95
N ARG A 132 27.30 12.48 17.72
CA ARG A 132 26.99 13.64 18.58
C ARG A 132 27.93 13.73 19.78
N LEU A 133 28.25 12.60 20.40
CA LEU A 133 29.25 12.51 21.46
C LEU A 133 30.65 12.85 20.93
N SER A 134 31.01 12.36 19.73
CA SER A 134 32.28 12.69 19.09
C SER A 134 32.37 14.15 18.63
N ALA A 135 31.26 14.77 18.23
CA ALA A 135 31.18 16.19 17.90
C ALA A 135 31.22 17.05 19.18
N SER A 136 30.54 16.62 20.25
CA SER A 136 30.58 17.25 21.57
C SER A 136 31.99 17.23 22.18
N ALA A 137 32.66 16.07 22.15
CA ALA A 137 34.05 15.94 22.61
C ALA A 137 35.05 16.75 21.76
N ARG A 138 34.75 16.97 20.47
CA ARG A 138 35.57 17.79 19.56
C ARG A 138 35.25 19.29 19.61
N ALA A 139 34.05 19.69 20.01
CA ALA A 139 33.63 21.08 20.21
C ALA A 139 34.22 21.71 21.49
N ARG A 140 35.35 21.16 21.95
CA ARG A 140 36.17 21.60 23.08
C ARG A 140 36.72 22.99 22.77
N THR A 141 35.91 24.01 22.99
CA THR A 141 36.38 25.39 23.06
C THR A 141 37.21 25.53 24.33
N ARG A 142 38.28 26.33 24.30
CA ARG A 142 39.25 26.49 25.40
C ARG A 142 38.63 26.89 26.76
N ASN A 143 37.32 27.19 26.82
CA ASN A 143 36.62 27.75 27.97
C ASN A 143 35.45 26.88 28.50
N SER A 144 35.22 25.67 27.98
CA SER A 144 34.14 24.81 28.47
C SER A 144 34.51 24.14 29.81
N THR A 145 33.77 24.45 30.88
CA THR A 145 33.93 23.80 32.20
C THR A 145 33.42 22.35 32.17
N SER A 146 33.96 21.48 33.04
CA SER A 146 33.58 20.06 33.11
C SER A 146 32.08 19.84 33.34
N LEU A 147 31.41 20.75 34.06
CA LEU A 147 29.96 20.72 34.28
C LEU A 147 29.16 20.92 32.99
N ALA A 148 29.55 21.86 32.12
CA ALA A 148 28.87 22.09 30.85
C ALA A 148 28.96 20.86 29.91
N LEU A 149 30.04 20.09 30.01
CA LEU A 149 30.20 18.83 29.26
C LEU A 149 29.30 17.72 29.81
N ILE A 150 29.13 17.66 31.14
CA ILE A 150 28.21 16.71 31.78
C ILE A 150 26.76 17.05 31.43
N ASP A 151 26.37 18.32 31.47
CA ASP A 151 25.03 18.75 31.08
C ASP A 151 24.76 18.47 29.59
N GLN A 152 25.73 18.74 28.73
CA GLN A 152 25.63 18.41 27.30
C GLN A 152 25.56 16.90 27.06
N PHE A 153 26.27 16.11 27.86
CA PHE A 153 26.22 14.65 27.82
C PHE A 153 24.86 14.11 28.28
N LEU A 154 24.35 14.58 29.42
CA LEU A 154 23.04 14.21 29.96
C LEU A 154 21.92 14.61 29.00
N HIS A 155 21.97 15.81 28.42
CA HIS A 155 21.02 16.25 27.41
C HIS A 155 21.08 15.36 26.15
N THR A 156 22.27 14.86 25.79
CA THR A 156 22.43 13.95 24.64
C THR A 156 21.88 12.56 24.95
N LEU A 157 22.04 12.06 26.19
CA LEU A 157 21.45 10.80 26.65
C LEU A 157 19.93 10.90 26.80
N GLU A 158 19.39 12.00 27.32
CA GLU A 158 17.95 12.23 27.42
C GLU A 158 17.30 12.34 26.02
N ALA A 159 18.00 12.95 25.07
CA ALA A 159 17.55 12.96 23.68
C ALA A 159 17.56 11.56 23.05
N ASP A 160 18.44 10.65 23.49
CA ASP A 160 18.52 9.27 23.01
C ASP A 160 17.49 8.36 23.73
N SER A 161 17.17 8.59 24.99
CA SER A 161 16.09 7.88 25.70
C SER A 161 14.70 8.21 25.13
N LYS A 162 14.51 9.43 24.62
CA LYS A 162 13.30 9.80 23.85
C LYS A 162 13.27 9.18 22.44
N ARG A 163 14.41 8.71 21.91
CA ARG A 163 14.52 8.09 20.58
C ARG A 163 14.11 6.62 20.56
N SER A 164 14.13 5.94 21.70
CA SER A 164 13.54 4.60 21.84
C SER A 164 12.02 4.63 22.00
N GLN A 165 11.40 5.82 22.00
CA GLN A 165 9.95 5.90 22.02
C GLN A 165 9.39 5.41 20.68
N PRO A 166 8.40 4.50 20.70
CA PRO A 166 7.73 4.05 19.48
C PRO A 166 7.10 5.24 18.76
N VAL A 167 7.18 5.22 17.42
CA VAL A 167 6.47 6.19 16.59
C VAL A 167 5.07 5.64 16.34
N PHE A 168 4.04 6.42 16.66
CA PHE A 168 2.66 6.03 16.44
C PHE A 168 2.10 6.78 15.23
N VAL A 169 1.47 6.03 14.32
CA VAL A 169 0.70 6.60 13.21
C VAL A 169 -0.76 6.29 13.45
N ARG A 170 -1.54 7.33 13.74
CA ARG A 170 -2.99 7.24 13.89
C ARG A 170 -3.64 7.66 12.59
N ALA A 171 -4.48 6.79 12.04
CA ALA A 171 -5.32 7.09 10.89
C ALA A 171 -6.77 7.06 11.32
N VAL A 172 -7.49 8.14 11.03
CA VAL A 172 -8.90 8.32 11.35
C VAL A 172 -9.66 8.55 10.05
N VAL A 173 -10.72 7.79 9.82
CA VAL A 173 -11.59 7.88 8.66
C VAL A 173 -12.96 8.33 9.12
N ASN A 174 -13.41 9.44 8.56
CA ASN A 174 -14.75 9.97 8.77
C ASN A 174 -15.58 9.72 7.52
N TYR A 175 -16.78 9.16 7.68
CA TYR A 175 -17.65 8.83 6.56
C TYR A 175 -19.13 8.93 6.94
N ARG A 176 -19.99 9.00 5.93
CA ARG A 176 -21.44 8.88 6.06
C ARG A 176 -21.86 7.48 5.67
N HIS A 177 -22.90 6.98 6.31
CA HIS A 177 -23.51 5.72 5.93
C HIS A 177 -24.94 5.99 5.46
N ALA A 178 -25.34 5.37 4.34
CA ALA A 178 -26.72 5.40 3.84
C ALA A 178 -27.84 5.06 4.86
N PHE A 179 -27.55 4.36 5.96
CA PHE A 179 -28.56 4.03 7.00
C PHE A 179 -28.72 5.10 8.07
N PHE A 180 -27.82 6.07 8.17
CA PHE A 180 -27.91 7.16 9.13
C PHE A 180 -28.41 8.45 8.46
N PRO A 181 -29.01 9.39 9.20
CA PRO A 181 -29.33 10.71 8.69
C PRO A 181 -28.11 11.40 8.08
N GLU A 182 -28.30 12.24 7.05
CA GLU A 182 -27.20 12.88 6.31
C GLU A 182 -26.23 13.69 7.19
N ASP A 183 -26.70 14.17 8.33
CA ASP A 183 -25.89 14.94 9.30
C ASP A 183 -25.01 14.07 10.20
N THR A 184 -25.19 12.75 10.16
CA THR A 184 -24.45 11.81 11.03
C THR A 184 -23.14 11.40 10.35
N MET A 185 -22.03 11.72 11.00
CA MET A 185 -20.69 11.26 10.60
C MET A 185 -20.23 10.13 11.52
N VAL A 186 -19.80 9.03 10.93
CA VAL A 186 -19.19 7.91 11.64
C VAL A 186 -17.67 8.06 11.57
N GLU A 187 -17.02 7.91 12.73
CA GLU A 187 -15.56 7.89 12.84
C GLU A 187 -15.09 6.44 13.05
N THR A 188 -14.09 6.03 12.27
CA THR A 188 -13.38 4.76 12.50
C THR A 188 -11.90 4.99 12.31
N GLY A 189 -11.08 4.43 13.20
CA GLY A 189 -9.65 4.67 13.15
C GLY A 189 -8.82 3.47 13.56
N THR A 190 -7.53 3.57 13.26
CA THR A 190 -6.52 2.60 13.67
C THR A 190 -5.27 3.33 14.12
N VAL A 191 -4.48 2.68 14.97
CA VAL A 191 -3.18 3.16 15.41
C VAL A 191 -2.15 2.10 15.09
N CYS A 192 -1.14 2.47 14.32
CA CYS A 192 0.00 1.63 13.99
C CYS A 192 1.21 2.07 14.80
N CYS A 193 1.80 1.13 15.55
CA CYS A 193 3.10 1.34 16.16
C CYS A 193 4.19 0.98 15.14
N VAL A 194 5.02 1.95 14.77
CA VAL A 194 6.25 1.73 14.03
C VAL A 194 7.31 1.39 15.08
N GLY A 195 7.64 0.11 15.17
CA GLY A 195 8.53 -0.42 16.20
C GLY A 195 9.95 0.16 16.16
N PRO A 196 10.72 0.03 17.25
CA PRO A 196 12.11 0.45 17.27
C PRO A 196 12.93 -0.29 16.20
N LEU A 197 13.90 0.42 15.63
CA LEU A 197 14.79 -0.01 14.55
C LEU A 197 15.52 -1.34 14.79
N THR A 198 15.51 -1.85 16.02
CA THR A 198 16.34 -2.97 16.45
C THR A 198 15.74 -4.34 16.21
N THR A 199 14.41 -4.51 16.16
CA THR A 199 13.83 -5.87 16.09
C THR A 199 12.37 -5.84 15.65
N THR A 200 12.10 -5.72 14.36
CA THR A 200 10.98 -6.49 13.79
C THR A 200 11.61 -7.77 13.26
N SER A 201 11.55 -8.85 14.03
CA SER A 201 11.91 -10.16 13.49
C SER A 201 11.07 -10.38 12.24
N SER A 202 11.73 -10.53 11.10
CA SER A 202 11.12 -10.67 9.77
C SER A 202 9.96 -11.68 9.76
N HIS A 203 10.00 -12.67 10.64
CA HIS A 203 8.95 -13.68 10.81
C HIS A 203 7.62 -13.18 11.40
N THR A 204 7.58 -12.30 12.41
CA THR A 204 6.30 -11.92 13.07
C THR A 204 5.48 -10.96 12.25
N ALA A 205 6.11 -10.08 11.46
CA ALA A 205 5.41 -9.17 10.55
C ALA A 205 4.80 -9.90 9.32
N LEU A 206 5.41 -11.01 8.89
CA LEU A 206 4.95 -11.81 7.75
C LEU A 206 3.95 -12.91 8.15
N ALA A 207 3.97 -13.38 9.40
CA ALA A 207 3.14 -14.50 9.87
C ALA A 207 1.62 -14.29 9.67
N ASN A 208 1.15 -13.05 9.59
CA ASN A 208 -0.27 -12.76 9.39
C ASN A 208 -0.66 -12.55 7.92
N GLY A 209 0.28 -12.55 6.96
CA GLY A 209 0.01 -12.30 5.52
C GLY A 209 -0.55 -10.91 5.16
N THR A 210 -1.02 -10.14 6.15
CA THR A 210 -1.68 -8.85 5.98
C THR A 210 -0.73 -7.79 5.41
N LEU A 211 0.53 -7.78 5.82
CA LEU A 211 1.53 -6.81 5.36
C LEU A 211 1.86 -7.00 3.88
N GLN A 212 2.12 -8.25 3.46
CA GLN A 212 2.44 -8.60 2.06
C GLN A 212 1.29 -8.20 1.14
N ASN A 213 0.07 -8.58 1.49
CA ASN A 213 -1.11 -8.23 0.71
C ASN A 213 -1.27 -6.70 0.63
N SER A 214 -1.11 -5.99 1.75
CA SER A 214 -1.23 -4.52 1.78
C SER A 214 -0.23 -3.83 0.87
N ILE A 215 0.98 -4.38 0.76
CA ILE A 215 2.03 -3.88 -0.12
C ILE A 215 1.69 -4.11 -1.59
N ILE A 216 1.31 -5.34 -1.94
CA ILE A 216 0.96 -5.69 -3.31
C ILE A 216 -0.22 -4.83 -3.79
N HIS A 217 -1.25 -4.66 -2.96
CA HIS A 217 -2.40 -3.81 -3.29
C HIS A 217 -2.02 -2.33 -3.40
N ALA A 218 -1.20 -1.79 -2.49
CA ALA A 218 -0.74 -0.41 -2.58
C ALA A 218 0.01 -0.15 -3.90
N LEU A 219 0.81 -1.11 -4.36
CA LEU A 219 1.57 -1.02 -5.60
C LEU A 219 0.75 -1.36 -6.85
N ASP A 220 -0.46 -1.90 -6.72
CA ASP A 220 -1.29 -2.27 -7.86
C ASP A 220 -1.75 -1.00 -8.62
N PRO A 221 -1.33 -0.78 -9.87
CA PRO A 221 -1.79 0.35 -10.70
C PRO A 221 -3.27 0.26 -11.10
N GLY A 222 -3.99 -0.81 -10.75
CA GLY A 222 -5.43 -0.94 -10.91
C GLY A 222 -5.86 -1.54 -12.25
N PHE A 223 -7.14 -1.34 -12.58
CA PHE A 223 -7.77 -1.89 -13.79
C PHE A 223 -7.20 -1.27 -15.07
N GLY A 224 -7.15 -2.07 -16.14
CA GLY A 224 -6.67 -1.64 -17.47
C GLY A 224 -5.22 -2.01 -17.80
N TYR A 225 -4.52 -2.70 -16.88
CA TYR A 225 -3.20 -3.26 -17.15
C TYR A 225 -3.24 -4.80 -17.14
N PHE A 226 -2.65 -5.41 -18.17
CA PHE A 226 -2.63 -6.86 -18.39
C PHE A 226 -1.58 -7.57 -17.51
N PHE A 227 -1.71 -7.49 -16.18
CA PHE A 227 -0.96 -8.39 -15.30
C PHE A 227 -1.88 -8.86 -14.17
N ASN A 228 -1.78 -10.15 -13.86
CA ASN A 228 -2.57 -10.81 -12.82
C ASN A 228 -1.69 -11.01 -11.59
N LEU A 229 -2.22 -10.70 -10.41
CA LEU A 229 -1.52 -10.87 -9.13
C LEU A 229 -1.86 -12.26 -8.59
N ALA A 230 -0.84 -13.06 -8.30
CA ALA A 230 -0.97 -14.44 -7.84
C ALA A 230 -1.16 -14.54 -6.32
N SER A 231 -0.67 -13.58 -5.55
CA SER A 231 -0.75 -13.59 -4.08
C SER A 231 -2.02 -12.94 -3.52
N THR A 232 -2.71 -12.13 -4.32
CA THR A 232 -3.89 -11.39 -3.86
C THR A 232 -5.02 -11.37 -4.89
N THR A 233 -6.26 -11.38 -4.40
CA THR A 233 -7.44 -11.14 -5.22
C THR A 233 -7.66 -9.64 -5.37
N ARG A 234 -7.70 -9.13 -6.60
CA ARG A 234 -7.97 -7.72 -6.86
C ARG A 234 -9.38 -7.34 -6.34
N PRO A 235 -9.53 -6.18 -5.66
CA PRO A 235 -10.85 -5.67 -5.23
C PRO A 235 -11.77 -5.44 -6.43
N GLU A 236 -13.09 -5.41 -6.21
CA GLU A 236 -14.06 -5.14 -7.29
C GLU A 236 -13.92 -3.73 -7.84
N ASN A 237 -13.83 -2.72 -6.97
CA ASN A 237 -13.29 -1.40 -7.32
C ASN A 237 -12.14 -1.04 -6.37
N HIS A 238 -11.09 -0.47 -6.96
CA HIS A 238 -9.90 -0.04 -6.25
C HIS A 238 -9.52 1.33 -6.81
N ASP A 239 -9.33 2.31 -5.93
CA ASP A 239 -8.70 3.58 -6.30
C ASP A 239 -7.18 3.42 -6.15
N PRO A 240 -6.44 3.16 -7.24
CA PRO A 240 -5.03 2.83 -7.13
C PRO A 240 -4.20 4.03 -6.69
N ILE A 241 -3.23 3.76 -5.82
CA ILE A 241 -2.22 4.76 -5.50
C ILE A 241 -1.40 5.00 -6.77
N LYS A 242 -1.38 6.26 -7.22
CA LYS A 242 -0.53 6.68 -8.35
C LYS A 242 0.91 6.80 -7.90
N PHE A 243 1.60 5.67 -7.76
CA PHE A 243 3.01 5.65 -7.40
C PHE A 243 3.88 6.20 -8.53
N PRO A 244 4.78 7.17 -8.25
CA PRO A 244 5.87 7.49 -9.15
C PRO A 244 6.77 6.26 -9.37
N PRO A 245 7.19 5.94 -10.61
CA PRO A 245 7.94 4.71 -10.88
C PRO A 245 9.22 4.53 -10.06
N ASN A 246 9.95 5.62 -9.79
CA ASN A 246 11.16 5.58 -8.96
C ASN A 246 10.84 5.24 -7.50
N GLU A 247 9.73 5.77 -6.95
CA GLU A 247 9.33 5.50 -5.56
C GLU A 247 8.77 4.08 -5.43
N ALA A 248 7.99 3.60 -6.41
CA ALA A 248 7.51 2.21 -6.42
C ALA A 248 8.66 1.19 -6.44
N MET A 249 9.62 1.34 -7.35
CA MET A 249 10.76 0.42 -7.42
C MET A 249 11.60 0.49 -6.14
N ARG A 250 11.84 1.70 -5.60
CA ARG A 250 12.55 1.85 -4.32
C ARG A 250 11.80 1.19 -3.17
N PHE A 251 10.47 1.30 -3.16
CA PHE A 251 9.62 0.64 -2.17
C PHE A 251 9.73 -0.89 -2.27
N ILE A 252 9.72 -1.45 -3.49
CA ILE A 252 9.92 -2.89 -3.74
C ILE A 252 11.31 -3.35 -3.29
N GLU A 253 12.36 -2.60 -3.66
CA GLU A 253 13.74 -2.88 -3.24
C GLU A 253 13.88 -2.88 -1.71
N ASP A 254 13.36 -1.84 -1.05
CA ASP A 254 13.42 -1.71 0.39
C ASP A 254 12.62 -2.82 1.10
N PHE A 255 11.47 -3.25 0.54
CA PHE A 255 10.71 -4.36 1.07
C PHE A 255 11.45 -5.70 0.92
N ARG A 256 12.01 -5.97 -0.28
CA ARG A 256 12.86 -7.15 -0.50
C ARG A 256 14.04 -7.15 0.46
N LEU A 257 14.73 -6.03 0.64
CA LEU A 257 15.87 -5.92 1.54
C LEU A 257 15.55 -6.40 2.97
N VAL A 258 14.34 -6.11 3.46
CA VAL A 258 13.91 -6.48 4.82
C VAL A 258 13.42 -7.93 4.90
N PHE A 259 12.78 -8.44 3.84
CA PHE A 259 12.00 -9.70 3.90
C PHE A 259 12.42 -10.80 2.93
N ASP A 260 13.43 -10.61 2.08
CA ASP A 260 13.80 -11.47 0.93
C ASP A 260 13.71 -12.98 1.24
N LYS A 261 14.33 -13.42 2.34
CA LYS A 261 14.43 -14.84 2.70
C LYS A 261 13.15 -15.45 3.27
N ALA A 262 12.12 -14.64 3.53
CA ALA A 262 10.89 -15.04 4.20
C ALA A 262 9.63 -14.80 3.35
N LEU A 263 9.77 -14.34 2.10
CA LEU A 263 8.65 -14.09 1.21
C LEU A 263 8.11 -15.39 0.60
N PRO A 264 6.78 -15.60 0.58
CA PRO A 264 6.16 -16.66 -0.21
C PRO A 264 6.40 -16.44 -1.71
N ARG A 265 6.59 -17.53 -2.46
CA ARG A 265 6.82 -17.49 -3.92
C ARG A 265 5.78 -16.69 -4.71
N ALA A 266 4.51 -16.75 -4.29
CA ALA A 266 3.45 -15.97 -4.94
C ALA A 266 3.69 -14.45 -4.81
N VAL A 267 4.14 -13.99 -3.64
CA VAL A 267 4.45 -12.59 -3.38
C VAL A 267 5.71 -12.17 -4.15
N GLU A 268 6.73 -13.03 -4.22
CA GLU A 268 7.92 -12.76 -5.03
C GLU A 268 7.59 -12.57 -6.51
N THR A 269 6.69 -13.41 -7.05
CA THR A 269 6.21 -13.35 -8.43
C THR A 269 5.47 -12.04 -8.71
N ASP A 270 4.62 -11.62 -7.78
CA ASP A 270 3.88 -10.36 -7.89
C ASP A 270 4.83 -9.16 -7.82
N LEU A 271 5.78 -9.16 -6.88
CA LEU A 271 6.79 -8.10 -6.79
C LEU A 271 7.65 -8.02 -8.06
N ALA A 272 8.03 -9.16 -8.66
CA ALA A 272 8.78 -9.18 -9.91
C ALA A 272 7.98 -8.59 -11.07
N SER A 273 6.69 -8.90 -11.15
CA SER A 273 5.77 -8.38 -12.16
C SER A 273 5.57 -6.86 -12.01
N LEU A 274 5.38 -6.39 -10.77
CA LEU A 274 5.25 -4.97 -10.44
C LEU A 274 6.55 -4.20 -10.73
N ASP A 275 7.70 -4.77 -10.37
CA ASP A 275 9.02 -4.20 -10.64
C ASP A 275 9.23 -4.00 -12.15
N ALA A 276 8.92 -5.02 -12.97
CA ALA A 276 8.96 -4.92 -14.42
C ALA A 276 8.01 -3.84 -14.98
N TYR A 277 6.79 -3.75 -14.44
CA TYR A 277 5.82 -2.71 -14.82
C TYR A 277 6.35 -1.29 -14.53
N TYR A 278 6.84 -1.05 -13.31
CA TYR A 278 7.34 0.27 -12.92
C TYR A 278 8.66 0.61 -13.65
N TYR A 279 9.51 -0.39 -13.92
CA TYR A 279 10.69 -0.22 -14.76
C TYR A 279 10.31 0.23 -16.17
N PHE A 280 9.33 -0.43 -16.79
CA PHE A 280 8.82 -0.02 -18.11
C PHE A 280 8.26 1.40 -18.07
N ARG A 281 7.40 1.73 -17.09
CA ARG A 281 6.84 3.08 -16.92
C ARG A 281 7.90 4.17 -16.75
N ARG A 282 8.96 3.90 -15.99
CA ARG A 282 10.10 4.82 -15.83
C ARG A 282 10.79 5.11 -17.16
N ASN A 283 10.86 4.12 -18.04
CA ASN A 283 11.58 4.19 -19.30
C ASN A 283 10.68 4.50 -20.50
N ALA A 284 9.35 4.42 -20.37
CA ALA A 284 8.40 4.76 -21.43
C ALA A 284 8.46 6.25 -21.83
N GLY A 285 8.90 7.13 -20.92
CA GLY A 285 9.23 8.54 -21.23
C GLY A 285 10.64 8.74 -21.80
N LYS A 286 11.46 7.69 -21.85
CA LYS A 286 12.82 7.65 -22.39
C LYS A 286 12.89 6.80 -23.65
N THR A 287 11.86 6.84 -24.50
CA THR A 287 12.06 6.44 -25.89
C THR A 287 13.25 7.23 -26.43
N PRO A 288 14.31 6.59 -26.96
CA PRO A 288 15.29 7.33 -27.74
C PRO A 288 14.51 8.05 -28.83
N ALA A 289 14.79 9.34 -29.00
CA ALA A 289 14.25 10.11 -30.10
C ALA A 289 14.42 9.26 -31.36
N LYS A 290 13.28 9.01 -32.03
CA LYS A 290 13.11 8.34 -33.32
C LYS A 290 14.43 8.08 -34.04
N THR A 291 14.61 6.82 -34.41
CA THR A 291 15.45 6.21 -35.47
C THR A 291 15.42 6.96 -36.82
N SER A 292 15.63 8.28 -36.80
CA SER A 292 15.55 9.17 -37.95
C SER A 292 16.94 9.48 -38.51
N THR A 293 18.02 9.31 -37.74
CA THR A 293 19.39 9.49 -38.22
C THR A 293 19.87 8.28 -39.03
N LEU A 294 19.53 7.06 -38.60
CA LEU A 294 19.90 5.82 -39.31
C LEU A 294 19.08 5.63 -40.60
N GLN A 295 17.78 5.96 -40.58
CA GLN A 295 16.97 5.96 -41.81
C GLN A 295 17.33 7.12 -42.75
N LYS A 296 17.67 8.32 -42.25
CA LYS A 296 18.16 9.42 -43.11
C LYS A 296 19.55 9.14 -43.68
N SER A 297 20.45 8.48 -42.94
CA SER A 297 21.76 8.08 -43.46
C SER A 297 21.64 6.94 -44.48
N MET A 298 20.76 5.95 -44.25
CA MET A 298 20.46 4.91 -45.24
C MET A 298 19.79 5.46 -46.49
N ARG A 299 18.91 6.47 -46.37
CA ARG A 299 18.26 7.12 -47.52
C ARG A 299 19.25 7.97 -48.33
N ARG A 300 20.15 8.72 -47.67
CA ARG A 300 21.25 9.42 -48.34
C ARG A 300 22.26 8.46 -48.98
N ALA A 301 22.57 7.33 -48.33
CA ALA A 301 23.43 6.30 -48.91
C ALA A 301 22.79 5.64 -50.13
N LYS A 302 21.47 5.36 -50.11
CA LYS A 302 20.73 4.86 -51.28
C LYS A 302 20.65 5.90 -52.41
N GLU A 303 20.45 7.18 -52.10
CA GLU A 303 20.47 8.26 -53.10
C GLU A 303 21.88 8.54 -53.67
N ALA A 304 22.93 8.36 -52.87
CA ALA A 304 24.31 8.45 -53.36
C ALA A 304 24.66 7.25 -54.26
N MET A 305 24.23 6.03 -53.90
CA MET A 305 24.45 4.84 -54.73
C MET A 305 23.65 4.87 -56.04
N SER A 306 22.43 5.43 -56.05
CA SER A 306 21.67 5.58 -57.30
C SER A 306 22.31 6.61 -58.24
N LYS A 307 22.88 7.71 -57.73
CA LYS A 307 23.61 8.70 -58.53
C LYS A 307 24.95 8.17 -59.08
N LEU A 308 25.63 7.28 -58.36
CA LEU A 308 26.84 6.60 -58.84
C LEU A 308 26.54 5.55 -59.92
N SER A 309 25.38 4.88 -59.85
CA SER A 309 24.95 3.91 -60.87
C SER A 309 24.60 4.57 -62.20
N ILE A 310 24.05 5.80 -62.17
CA ILE A 310 23.74 6.56 -63.39
C ILE A 310 25.02 7.05 -64.10
N LYS A 311 26.06 7.43 -63.35
CA LYS A 311 27.35 7.85 -63.92
C LYS A 311 28.16 6.73 -64.59
N LYS A 312 27.82 5.46 -64.34
CA LYS A 312 28.48 4.30 -65.00
C LYS A 312 27.85 3.93 -66.34
N LYS A 313 26.70 4.53 -66.70
CA LYS A 313 25.99 4.31 -67.98
C LYS A 313 26.13 5.46 -69.00
N THR A 314 26.75 6.58 -68.63
CA THR A 314 26.97 7.74 -69.52
C THR A 314 28.44 7.93 -69.92
N ASN A 315 29.26 6.88 -69.80
CA ASN A 315 30.64 6.86 -70.30
C ASN A 315 30.90 5.59 -71.14
N VAL A 316 29.92 5.30 -72.01
CA VAL A 316 30.08 4.46 -73.19
C VAL A 316 29.32 5.21 -74.28
N ASP A 317 30.02 6.18 -74.87
CA ASP A 317 30.07 6.52 -76.31
C ASP A 317 31.11 7.63 -76.50
#